data_AF-A0A0L6X2T5-F1
#
_entry.id   AF-A0A0L6X2T5-F1
#
_cell.length_a   1.000
_cell.length_b   1.000
_cell.length_c   1.000
_cell.angle_alpha   90.00
_cell.angle_beta   90.00
_cell.angle_gamma   90.00
#
_symmetry.space_group_name_H-M   'P 1'
#
loop_
_entity.id
_entity.type
_entity.pdbx_description
1 polymer ?
#
loop_
_entity_poly.entity_id
_entity_poly.type
_entity_poly.pdbx_seq_one_letter_code
_entity_poly.pdbx_strand_id
1 'polypeptide(L)' 'MDSVYNNLGKMIFIHSAGGYGKTFVCNTLASTVQSNGDVSFCVASSEIAALLLEGSRTAHSRFKIKDHF' A
#
# COMPACT_ATOMS: atom_id res chain seq x y z
N MET A 1 -5.65 -11.41 -7.33
CA MET A 1 -6.95 -10.77 -7.08
C MET A 1 -7.91 -11.73 -6.37
N ASP A 2 -7.88 -13.04 -6.64
CA ASP A 2 -8.76 -14.02 -5.97
C ASP A 2 -8.71 -13.98 -4.44
N SER A 3 -7.55 -13.71 -3.84
CA SER A 3 -7.47 -13.58 -2.38
C SER A 3 -8.25 -12.37 -1.84
N VAL A 4 -8.37 -11.29 -2.62
CA VAL A 4 -9.13 -10.10 -2.22
C VAL A 4 -10.62 -10.44 -2.34
N TYR A 5 -11.04 -10.94 -3.49
CA TYR A 5 -12.45 -11.29 -3.74
C TYR A 5 -12.98 -12.38 -2.80
N ASN A 6 -12.17 -13.38 -2.49
CA ASN A 6 -12.56 -14.50 -1.64
C ASN A 6 -12.17 -14.27 -0.16
N ASN A 7 -11.72 -13.06 0.22
CA ASN A 7 -11.32 -12.71 1.59
C ASN A 7 -10.37 -13.73 2.25
N LEU A 8 -9.44 -14.30 1.45
CA LEU A 8 -8.55 -15.38 1.90
C LEU A 8 -7.37 -14.87 2.75
N GLY A 9 -7.25 -13.55 2.95
CA GLY A 9 -6.26 -12.96 3.86
C GLY A 9 -4.80 -13.20 3.48
N LYS A 10 -4.46 -13.22 2.19
CA LYS A 10 -3.10 -13.53 1.73
C LYS A 10 -2.13 -12.38 1.97
N MET A 11 -1.02 -12.67 2.65
CA MET A 11 0.12 -11.77 2.76
C MET A 11 1.03 -11.94 1.53
N ILE A 12 1.43 -10.83 0.90
CA ILE A 12 2.31 -10.80 -0.27
C ILE A 12 3.48 -9.87 0.05
N PHE A 13 4.72 -10.34 -0.18
CA PHE A 13 5.92 -9.54 -0.07
C PHE A 13 6.54 -9.34 -1.46
N ILE A 14 6.77 -8.09 -1.84
CA ILE A 14 7.37 -7.73 -3.13
C ILE A 14 8.79 -7.23 -2.88
N HIS A 15 9.79 -8.03 -3.26
CA HIS A 15 11.20 -7.65 -3.20
C HIS A 15 11.77 -7.47 -4.60
N SER A 16 12.44 -6.34 -4.86
CA SER A 16 13.25 -6.16 -6.07
C SER A 16 14.32 -5.11 -5.81
N ALA A 17 15.28 -4.93 -6.71
CA ALA A 17 16.28 -3.86 -6.62
C ALA A 17 15.65 -2.46 -6.81
N GLY A 18 16.40 -1.39 -6.57
CA GLY A 18 15.94 -0.01 -6.80
C GLY A 18 15.53 0.21 -8.26
N GLY A 19 14.43 0.94 -8.51
CA GLY A 19 13.99 1.32 -9.86
C GLY A 19 13.05 0.33 -10.59
N TYR A 20 12.80 -0.87 -10.07
CA TYR A 20 11.99 -1.90 -10.76
C TYR A 20 10.48 -1.78 -10.51
N GLY A 21 9.95 -0.55 -10.44
CA GLY A 21 8.50 -0.32 -10.50
C GLY A 21 7.66 -0.90 -9.36
N LYS A 22 8.23 -1.24 -8.19
CA LYS A 22 7.45 -1.73 -7.03
C LYS A 22 6.32 -0.78 -6.64
N THR A 23 6.60 0.53 -6.70
CA THR A 23 5.60 1.56 -6.43
C THR A 23 4.46 1.51 -7.44
N PHE A 24 4.77 1.33 -8.72
CA PHE A 24 3.76 1.19 -9.76
C PHE A 24 2.87 -0.03 -9.51
N VAL A 25 3.46 -1.19 -9.20
CA VAL A 25 2.70 -2.41 -8.88
C VAL A 25 1.76 -2.19 -7.68
N CYS A 26 2.25 -1.55 -6.61
CA CYS A 26 1.41 -1.25 -5.45
C CYS A 26 0.27 -0.28 -5.79
N ASN A 27 0.52 0.76 -6.58
CA ASN A 27 -0.50 1.72 -7.01
C ASN A 27 -1.53 1.06 -7.93
N THR A 28 -1.11 0.24 -8.90
CA THR A 28 -2.01 -0.49 -9.78
C THR A 28 -2.90 -1.43 -8.97
N LEU A 29 -2.33 -2.20 -8.04
CA LEU A 29 -3.10 -3.09 -7.17
C LEU A 29 -4.12 -2.32 -6.32
N ALA A 30 -3.70 -1.22 -5.70
CA ALA A 30 -4.58 -0.40 -4.89
C ALA A 30 -5.71 0.23 -5.71
N SER A 31 -5.40 0.71 -6.93
CA SER A 31 -6.38 1.26 -7.87
C SER A 31 -7.38 0.20 -8.33
N THR A 32 -6.93 -1.02 -8.63
CA THR A 32 -7.84 -2.12 -9.00
C THR A 32 -8.76 -2.54 -7.85
N VAL A 33 -8.26 -2.53 -6.60
CA VAL A 33 -9.11 -2.81 -5.42
C VAL A 33 -10.14 -1.69 -5.24
N GLN A 34 -9.74 -0.43 -5.34
CA GLN A 34 -10.66 0.72 -5.24
C GLN A 34 -11.68 0.75 -6.39
N SER A 35 -11.29 0.38 -7.62
CA SER A 35 -12.21 0.32 -8.76
C SER A 35 -13.28 -0.76 -8.60
N ASN A 36 -13.01 -1.79 -7.79
CA ASN A 36 -13.99 -2.82 -7.45
C ASN A 36 -14.92 -2.43 -6.30
N GLY A 37 -14.74 -1.23 -5.72
CA GLY A 37 -15.51 -0.75 -4.58
C GLY A 37 -14.99 -1.22 -3.22
N ASP A 38 -13.85 -1.92 -3.19
CA ASP A 38 -13.23 -2.41 -1.97
C ASP A 38 -12.30 -1.36 -1.33
N VAL A 39 -12.14 -1.43 -0.01
CA VAL A 39 -11.30 -0.48 0.74
C VAL A 39 -9.83 -0.96 0.72
N SER A 40 -8.96 -0.19 0.08
CA SER A 40 -7.50 -0.39 0.10
C SER A 40 -6.80 0.62 1.01
N PHE A 41 -5.87 0.15 1.84
CA PHE A 41 -5.00 0.98 2.66
C PHE A 41 -3.54 0.85 2.22
N CYS A 42 -3.03 1.88 1.55
CA CYS A 42 -1.60 2.00 1.26
C CYS A 42 -0.89 2.71 2.41
N VAL A 43 0.14 2.06 2.96
CA VAL A 43 0.96 2.58 4.05
C VAL A 43 2.41 2.51 3.64
N ALA A 44 3.09 3.64 3.65
CA ALA A 44 4.53 3.74 3.45
C ALA A 44 5.24 4.07 4.76
N SER A 45 6.44 3.52 4.96
CA SER A 45 7.29 3.78 6.13
C SER A 45 8.03 5.11 6.04
N SER A 46 8.16 5.70 4.85
CA SER A 46 8.79 7.01 4.62
C SER A 46 7.78 7.99 4.02
N GLU A 47 7.88 9.26 4.41
CA GLU A 47 7.12 10.36 3.80
C GLU A 47 7.32 10.45 2.29
N ILE A 48 8.56 10.27 1.82
CA ILE A 48 8.89 10.34 0.39
C ILE A 48 8.25 9.17 -0.36
N ALA A 49 8.19 7.99 0.27
CA ALA A 49 7.50 6.84 -0.31
C ALA A 49 5.98 7.03 -0.30
N ALA A 50 5.41 7.69 0.72
CA ALA A 50 3.98 8.01 0.78
C ALA A 50 3.55 8.96 -0.35
N LEU A 51 4.40 9.94 -0.72
CA LEU A 51 4.12 10.81 -1.87
C LEU A 51 4.08 10.04 -3.19
N LEU A 52 4.85 8.96 -3.31
CA LEU A 52 4.93 8.16 -4.53
C LEU A 52 3.78 7.13 -4.65
N LEU A 53 3.13 6.80 -3.53
CA LEU A 53 1.95 5.93 -3.49
C LEU A 53 0.67 6.78 -3.56
N GLU A 54 -0.06 6.71 -4.68
CA GLU A 54 -1.32 7.42 -4.87
C GLU A 54 -2.36 7.03 -3.80
N GLY A 55 -2.94 8.03 -3.12
CA GLY A 55 -3.93 7.82 -2.06
C GLY A 55 -3.37 7.31 -0.72
N SER A 56 -2.05 7.21 -0.59
CA SER A 56 -1.42 6.81 0.67
C SER A 56 -1.30 7.99 1.64
N ARG A 57 -1.27 7.64 2.92
CA ARG A 57 -0.88 8.54 4.01
C ARG A 57 0.21 7.80 4.77
N THR A 58 1.17 8.52 5.33
CA THR A 58 2.25 7.89 6.12
C THR A 58 1.67 7.00 7.22
N ALA A 59 2.37 5.93 7.58
CA ALA A 59 2.00 5.09 8.72
C ALA A 59 1.72 5.93 9.97
N HIS A 60 2.58 6.94 10.21
CA HIS A 60 2.46 7.92 11.27
C HIS A 60 1.11 8.67 11.23
N SER A 61 0.66 9.12 10.05
CA SER A 61 -0.63 9.79 9.88
C SER A 61 -1.83 8.83 9.94
N ARG A 62 -1.73 7.63 9.34
CA ARG A 62 -2.82 6.65 9.29
C ARG A 62 -3.10 6.02 10.64
N PHE A 63 -2.06 5.67 11.38
CA PHE A 63 -2.19 4.92 12.64
C PHE A 63 -1.99 5.81 13.88
N LYS A 64 -1.68 7.10 13.71
CA LYS A 64 -1.34 8.01 14.81
C LYS A 64 -0.32 7.39 15.76
N ILE A 65 0.65 6.66 15.21
CA ILE A 65 1.72 6.06 15.99
C ILE A 65 2.54 7.22 16.53
N LYS A 66 2.41 7.50 17.82
CA LYS A 66 3.25 8.51 18.48
C LYS A 66 4.64 7.94 18.55
N ASP A 67 5.61 8.60 17.94
CA ASP A 67 7.01 8.40 18.28
C ASP A 67 7.16 8.81 19.75
N HIS A 68 7.24 7.81 20.64
CA HIS A 68 7.74 8.03 21.99
C HIS A 68 9.25 7.97 21.87
N PHE A 69 9.89 9.14 21.97
CA PHE A 69 11.34 9.26 22.14
C PHE A 69 11.77 8.69 23.49
#